data_AF-A0A948VY47-F1
#
_entry.id   AF-A0A948VY47-F1
#
_cell.length_a   1.000
_cell.length_b   1.000
_cell.length_c   1.000
_cell.angle_alpha   90.00
_cell.angle_beta   90.00
_cell.angle_gamma   90.00
#
_symmetry.space_group_name_H-M   'P 1'
#
loop_
_entity.id
_entity.type
_entity.pdbx_description
1 polymer ?
#
loop_
_entity_poly.entity_id
_entity_poly.type
_entity_poly.pdbx_seq_one_letter_code
_entity_poly.pdbx_strand_id
1 'polypeptide(L)'
;MKSSREPRRSERFVMTLTLDDEILVHLQRESGAVVKFSVQYRARIRGEWRPIVRFDTAHQHAHKDVCYPDGTQETQELELDNYGIALTHALRDVKMQWEFYRERYERWQNGT
;
A
#
# COMPACT_ATOMS: atom_id res chain seq x y z
N MET A 1 -1.49 -29.35 -26.37
CA MET A 1 -1.44 -27.88 -26.53
C MET A 1 -0.58 -27.29 -25.42
N LYS A 2 0.53 -26.62 -25.75
CA LYS A 2 1.25 -25.79 -24.77
C LYS A 2 0.46 -24.50 -24.62
N SER A 3 -0.21 -24.31 -23.49
CA SER A 3 -0.81 -23.02 -23.14
C SER A 3 0.34 -22.04 -22.87
N SER A 4 0.66 -21.20 -23.84
CA SER A 4 1.62 -20.11 -23.68
C SER A 4 0.95 -18.99 -22.89
N ARG A 5 0.87 -19.14 -21.56
CA ARG A 5 0.60 -17.98 -20.70
C ARG A 5 1.80 -17.04 -20.78
N GLU A 6 1.53 -15.78 -21.08
CA GLU A 6 2.52 -14.71 -20.98
C GLU A 6 3.20 -14.74 -19.60
N PRO A 7 4.52 -14.48 -19.52
CA PRO A 7 5.24 -14.55 -18.26
C PRO A 7 4.70 -13.51 -17.27
N ARG A 8 4.55 -13.92 -16.00
CA ARG A 8 4.17 -13.00 -14.92
C ARG A 8 5.25 -11.94 -14.72
N ARG A 9 4.93 -10.69 -14.99
CA ARG A 9 5.85 -9.56 -14.76
C ARG A 9 5.68 -9.03 -13.36
N SER A 10 6.79 -8.83 -12.64
CA SER A 10 6.80 -8.19 -11.32
C SER A 10 7.54 -6.86 -11.41
N GLU A 11 6.97 -5.84 -10.79
CA GLU A 11 7.54 -4.49 -10.75
C GLU A 11 7.56 -4.01 -9.29
N ARG A 12 8.67 -3.40 -8.89
CA ARG A 12 8.83 -2.77 -7.58
C ARG A 12 9.47 -1.41 -7.78
N PHE A 13 8.87 -0.37 -7.22
CA PHE A 13 9.40 0.98 -7.29
C PHE A 13 8.99 1.80 -6.07
N VAL A 14 9.67 2.93 -5.87
CA VAL A 14 9.41 3.88 -4.79
C VAL A 14 8.98 5.20 -5.42
N MET A 15 7.96 5.81 -4.84
CA MET A 15 7.56 7.18 -5.14
C MET A 15 7.91 8.04 -3.93
N THR A 16 8.89 8.91 -4.07
CA THR A 16 9.25 9.88 -3.04
C THR A 16 8.19 10.97 -2.97
N LEU A 17 7.64 11.21 -1.78
CA LEU A 17 6.71 12.31 -1.50
C LEU A 17 7.50 13.50 -0.91
N THR A 18 8.36 13.22 0.06
CA THR A 18 9.30 14.16 0.68
C THR A 18 10.62 13.41 0.99
N LEU A 19 11.57 14.06 1.66
CA LEU A 19 12.77 13.38 2.16
C LEU A 19 12.46 12.31 3.23
N ASP A 20 11.34 12.44 3.92
CA ASP A 20 10.93 11.59 5.04
C ASP A 20 9.64 10.81 4.76
N ASP A 21 9.10 10.87 3.54
CA ASP A 21 7.82 10.25 3.17
C ASP A 21 7.92 9.59 1.79
N GLU A 22 7.48 8.33 1.72
CA GLU A 22 7.54 7.57 0.47
C GLU A 22 6.41 6.54 0.33
N ILE A 23 6.09 6.22 -0.92
CA ILE A 23 5.19 5.14 -1.29
C ILE A 23 6.02 4.01 -1.90
N LEU A 24 6.08 2.87 -1.25
CA LEU A 24 6.65 1.65 -1.81
C LEU A 24 5.55 0.86 -2.53
N VAL A 25 5.73 0.67 -3.84
CA VAL A 25 4.79 -0.05 -4.68
C VAL A 25 5.41 -1.35 -5.16
N HIS A 26 4.64 -2.43 -5.04
CA HIS A 26 4.90 -3.68 -5.74
C HIS A 26 3.64 -4.07 -6.50
N LEU A 27 3.80 -4.55 -7.72
CA LEU A 27 2.69 -5.14 -8.45
C LEU A 27 3.17 -6.31 -9.31
N GLN A 28 2.25 -7.23 -9.55
CA GLN A 28 2.42 -8.34 -10.47
C GLN A 28 1.32 -8.28 -11.52
N ARG A 29 1.72 -8.48 -12.77
CA ARG A 29 0.82 -8.49 -13.92
C ARG A 29 0.91 -9.81 -14.69
N GLU A 30 -0.23 -10.28 -15.18
CA GLU A 30 -0.36 -11.42 -16.09
C GLU A 30 -1.26 -10.99 -17.24
N SER A 31 -0.80 -11.12 -18.48
CA SER A 31 -1.54 -10.72 -19.69
C SER A 31 -2.14 -9.30 -19.63
N GLY A 32 -1.41 -8.34 -19.05
CA GLY A 32 -1.85 -6.95 -18.88
C GLY A 32 -2.73 -6.66 -17.66
N ALA A 33 -3.27 -7.68 -16.99
CA ALA A 33 -4.09 -7.51 -15.79
C ALA A 33 -3.25 -7.53 -14.50
N VAL A 34 -3.61 -6.71 -13.51
CA VAL A 34 -3.01 -6.75 -12.17
C VAL A 34 -3.54 -7.98 -11.43
N VAL A 35 -2.65 -8.84 -10.96
CA VAL A 35 -2.98 -10.09 -10.26
C VAL A 35 -2.52 -10.11 -8.80
N LYS A 36 -1.67 -9.17 -8.41
CA LYS A 36 -1.21 -8.96 -7.03
C LYS A 36 -0.67 -7.55 -6.91
N PHE A 37 -0.87 -6.87 -5.78
CA PHE A 37 -0.15 -5.64 -5.50
C PHE A 37 0.05 -5.42 -3.99
N SER A 38 0.96 -4.50 -3.68
CA SER A 38 1.01 -3.81 -2.40
C SER A 38 1.41 -2.35 -2.61
N VAL A 39 0.70 -1.43 -2.00
CA VAL A 39 1.02 0.00 -1.94
C VAL A 39 1.18 0.36 -0.47
N GLN A 40 2.39 0.73 -0.07
CA GLN A 40 2.71 0.99 1.33
C GLN A 40 3.26 2.39 1.49
N TYR A 41 2.56 3.20 2.27
CA TYR A 41 3.07 4.48 2.76
C TYR A 41 4.01 4.23 3.94
N ARG A 42 5.23 4.76 3.84
CA ARG A 42 6.20 4.78 4.93
C ARG A 42 6.60 6.22 5.23
N ALA A 43 6.71 6.54 6.51
CA ALA A 43 7.19 7.83 6.99
C ALA A 43 8.38 7.63 7.92
N ARG A 44 9.37 8.52 7.86
CA ARG A 44 10.48 8.54 8.79
C ARG A 44 10.10 9.33 10.02
N ILE A 45 9.81 8.62 11.12
CA ILE A 45 9.35 9.20 12.38
C ILE A 45 10.31 8.80 13.49
N ARG A 46 10.86 9.79 14.20
CA ARG A 46 11.93 9.62 15.20
C ARG A 46 13.15 8.87 14.64
N GLY A 47 13.52 9.16 13.39
CA GLY A 47 14.70 8.60 12.71
C GLY A 47 14.51 7.24 12.06
N GLU A 48 13.37 6.57 12.29
CA GLU A 48 13.08 5.23 11.79
C GLU A 48 11.96 5.24 10.74
N TRP A 49 12.07 4.40 9.72
CA TRP A 49 11.00 4.20 8.75
C TRP A 49 9.87 3.37 9.35
N ARG A 50 8.69 3.98 9.49
CA ARG A 50 7.48 3.35 10.02
C ARG A 50 6.48 3.07 8.91
N PRO A 51 5.86 1.88 8.87
CA PRO A 51 4.69 1.66 8.04
C PRO A 51 3.51 2.45 8.63
N ILE A 52 2.79 3.20 7.78
CA ILE A 52 1.68 4.04 8.25
C ILE A 52 0.34 3.53 7.73
N VAL A 53 0.25 3.27 6.43
CA VAL A 53 -0.88 2.59 5.80
C VAL A 53 -0.36 1.68 4.69
N ARG A 54 -0.98 0.51 4.56
CA ARG A 54 -0.66 -0.47 3.53
C ARG A 54 -1.93 -0.94 2.87
N PHE A 55 -1.94 -0.93 1.56
CA PHE A 55 -2.93 -1.61 0.76
C PHE A 55 -2.28 -2.82 0.15
N ASP A 56 -2.93 -3.97 0.20
CA ASP A 56 -2.41 -5.17 -0.44
C ASP A 56 -3.52 -6.08 -0.96
N THR A 57 -3.11 -7.13 -1.64
CA THR A 57 -3.98 -8.25 -1.98
C THR A 57 -3.60 -9.43 -1.08
N ALA A 58 -4.48 -9.80 -0.15
CA ALA A 58 -4.37 -11.01 0.65
C ALA A 58 -5.70 -11.78 0.61
N HIS A 59 -5.66 -13.11 0.76
CA HIS A 59 -6.85 -13.96 0.77
C HIS A 59 -7.83 -13.77 -0.41
N GLN A 60 -7.36 -13.31 -1.57
CA GLN A 60 -8.15 -12.98 -2.78
C GLN A 60 -8.92 -11.65 -2.72
N HIS A 61 -8.80 -10.90 -1.64
CA HIS A 61 -9.41 -9.58 -1.48
C HIS A 61 -8.34 -8.49 -1.41
N ALA A 62 -8.73 -7.26 -1.72
CA ALA A 62 -7.88 -6.10 -1.45
C ALA A 62 -8.14 -5.61 -0.03
N HIS A 63 -7.10 -5.29 0.73
CA HIS A 63 -7.22 -4.76 2.08
C HIS A 63 -6.57 -3.39 2.20
N LYS A 64 -6.99 -2.66 3.23
CA LYS A 64 -6.33 -1.47 3.77
C LYS A 64 -5.98 -1.76 5.24
N ASP A 65 -4.69 -1.86 5.50
CA ASP A 65 -4.11 -1.97 6.83
C ASP A 65 -3.68 -0.58 7.31
N VAL A 66 -4.29 -0.09 8.38
CA VAL A 66 -3.91 1.14 9.04
C VAL A 66 -3.03 0.77 10.24
N CYS A 67 -1.75 1.16 10.21
CA CYS A 67 -0.78 0.79 11.23
C CYS A 67 -0.81 1.74 12.43
N TYR A 68 -0.62 1.19 13.62
CA TYR A 68 -0.46 1.91 14.88
C TYR A 68 1.01 1.90 15.34
N PRO A 69 1.44 2.88 16.17
CA PRO A 69 2.81 2.93 16.70
C PRO A 69 3.23 1.73 17.55
N ASP A 70 2.27 1.04 18.18
CA ASP A 70 2.49 -0.16 18.98
C ASP A 70 2.69 -1.44 18.12
N GLY A 71 2.60 -1.32 16.79
CA GLY A 71 2.74 -2.40 15.84
C GLY A 71 1.44 -3.13 15.51
N THR A 72 0.31 -2.76 16.14
CA THR A 72 -1.00 -3.28 15.76
C THR A 72 -1.49 -2.65 14.46
N GLN A 73 -2.49 -3.27 13.83
CA GLN A 73 -3.12 -2.75 12.63
C GLN A 73 -4.63 -2.94 12.65
N GLU A 74 -5.34 -1.97 12.09
CA GLU A 74 -6.76 -2.08 11.77
C GLU A 74 -6.89 -2.41 10.29
N THR A 75 -7.54 -3.53 9.98
CA THR A 75 -7.66 -4.06 8.61
C THR A 75 -9.08 -3.85 8.11
N GLN A 76 -9.20 -3.21 6.95
CA GLN A 76 -10.46 -3.03 6.24
C GLN A 76 -10.38 -3.76 4.90
N GLU A 77 -11.34 -4.65 4.63
CA GLU A 77 -11.52 -5.21 3.29
C GLU A 77 -12.11 -4.18 2.33
N LEU A 78 -11.63 -4.17 1.09
CA LEU A 78 -12.10 -3.28 0.03
C LEU A 78 -12.96 -4.07 -0.94
N GLU A 79 -14.23 -3.70 -1.01
CA GLU A 79 -15.19 -4.22 -1.98
C GLU A 79 -15.01 -3.51 -3.33
N LEU A 80 -14.01 -3.94 -4.10
CA LEU A 80 -13.69 -3.39 -5.43
C LEU A 80 -13.64 -4.49 -6.48
N ASP A 81 -14.16 -4.22 -7.67
CA ASP A 81 -14.40 -5.23 -8.71
C ASP A 81 -13.15 -5.99 -9.17
N ASN A 82 -11.99 -5.34 -9.16
CA ASN A 82 -10.73 -5.96 -9.55
C ASN A 82 -9.50 -5.26 -8.94
N TYR A 83 -8.35 -5.94 -8.97
CA TYR A 83 -7.11 -5.42 -8.42
C TYR A 83 -6.52 -4.23 -9.18
N GLY A 84 -6.88 -4.02 -10.44
CA GLY A 84 -6.49 -2.80 -11.17
C GLY A 84 -7.18 -1.56 -10.59
N ILE A 85 -8.48 -1.67 -10.32
CA ILE A 85 -9.25 -0.63 -9.63
C ILE A 85 -8.72 -0.44 -8.21
N ALA A 86 -8.49 -1.53 -7.47
CA ALA A 86 -7.96 -1.46 -6.11
C ALA A 86 -6.56 -0.84 -6.03
N LEU A 87 -5.65 -1.17 -6.96
CA LEU A 87 -4.33 -0.54 -7.07
C LEU A 87 -4.47 0.97 -7.33
N THR A 88 -5.36 1.35 -8.25
CA THR A 88 -5.60 2.75 -8.59
C THR A 88 -6.17 3.52 -7.39
N HIS A 89 -7.14 2.93 -6.70
CA HIS A 89 -7.71 3.45 -5.46
C HIS A 89 -6.62 3.64 -4.39
N ALA A 90 -5.82 2.62 -4.12
CA ALA A 90 -4.74 2.67 -3.13
C ALA A 90 -3.72 3.78 -3.41
N LEU A 91 -3.25 3.89 -4.66
CA LEU A 91 -2.32 4.95 -5.06
C LEU A 91 -2.92 6.34 -4.91
N ARG A 92 -4.21 6.50 -5.26
CA ARG A 92 -4.90 7.78 -5.14
C ARG A 92 -5.13 8.16 -3.69
N ASP A 93 -5.60 7.23 -2.86
CA ASP A 93 -5.83 7.44 -1.43
C ASP A 93 -4.55 7.91 -0.73
N VAL A 94 -3.45 7.15 -0.88
CA VAL A 94 -2.17 7.53 -0.25
C VAL A 94 -1.69 8.89 -0.75
N LYS A 95 -1.71 9.15 -2.05
CA LYS A 95 -1.26 10.45 -2.59
C LYS A 95 -2.06 11.64 -2.08
N MET A 96 -3.36 11.46 -1.80
CA MET A 96 -4.23 12.53 -1.33
C MET A 96 -4.24 12.67 0.20
N GLN A 97 -3.93 11.60 0.94
CA GLN A 97 -4.18 11.52 2.38
C GLN A 97 -2.92 11.25 3.23
N TRP A 98 -1.73 11.17 2.64
CA TRP A 98 -0.49 10.80 3.36
C TRP A 98 -0.19 11.72 4.56
N GLU A 99 -0.45 13.03 4.46
CA GLU A 99 -0.24 13.99 5.56
C GLU A 99 -1.16 13.67 6.73
N PHE A 100 -2.44 13.42 6.46
CA PHE A 100 -3.42 13.02 7.48
C PHE A 100 -3.01 11.71 8.16
N TYR A 101 -2.57 10.72 7.36
CA TYR A 101 -2.11 9.44 7.91
C TYR A 101 -0.89 9.63 8.82
N ARG A 102 0.06 10.49 8.43
CA ARG A 102 1.25 10.81 9.21
C ARG A 102 0.90 11.48 10.53
N GLU A 103 0.15 12.57 10.45
CA GLU A 103 -0.22 13.36 11.62
C GLU A 103 -0.93 12.50 12.67
N ARG A 104 -1.89 11.68 12.23
CA ARG A 104 -2.60 10.72 13.10
C ARG A 104 -1.65 9.71 13.75
N TYR A 105 -0.69 9.16 13.00
CA TYR A 105 0.28 8.21 13.55
C TYR A 105 1.19 8.88 14.59
N GLU A 106 1.68 10.09 14.33
CA GLU A 106 2.51 10.86 15.25
C GLU A 106 1.74 11.24 16.53
N ARG A 107 0.45 11.61 16.41
CA ARG A 107 -0.46 11.84 17.54
C ARG A 107 -0.58 10.61 18.44
N TRP A 108 -0.88 9.45 17.86
CA TRP A 108 -0.92 8.18 18.59
C TRP A 108 0.42 7.84 19.25
N GLN A 109 1.54 8.13 18.59
CA GLN A 109 2.87 7.85 19.14
C GLN A 109 3.21 8.75 20.33
N ASN A 110 2.58 9.93 20.40
CA ASN A 110 2.74 10.88 21.49
C ASN A 110 1.68 10.70 22.60
N GLY A 111 0.72 9.79 22.42
CA GLY A 111 -0.35 9.54 23.39
C GLY A 111 -1.43 10.63 23.44
N THR A 112 -1.63 11.34 22.33
CA THR A 112 -2.62 12.43 22.16
C THR A 112 -3.60 12.09 21.04
#